data_AF-A0A284S9F1-F1
#
_entry.id   AF-A0A284S9F1-F1
#
_cell.length_a   1.000
_cell.length_b   1.000
_cell.length_c   1.000
_cell.angle_alpha   90.00
_cell.angle_beta   90.00
_cell.angle_gamma   90.00
#
_symmetry.space_group_name_H-M   'P 1'
#
loop_
_entity.id
_entity.type
_entity.pdbx_description
1 polymer ?
#
loop_
_entity_poly.entity_id
_entity_poly.type
_entity_poly.pdbx_seq_one_letter_code
_entity_poly.pdbx_strand_id
1 'polypeptide(L)'
;MAPPKKYLTLEAKQQSIRDKSKHYYERHKHEIHHHRAAYYDARHGKKSRCSESHSGARKRSHVKRVGKTNALQIQTISRATVHYPKSTKVKLVSPPPPPPPPLPADVFPKLSDEAKVLRNDFDYFIGGMSLTSFIKHLLKKYFRSDSKRQGQIAVFVEPLDELYRFQKSYGCIIAQSLRIEGPSARHLALEQEGQSIGRAVEWVEDIWRCAIDGLGNLRLAYNRKLMAWQRRV
;
A
#
# COMPACT_ATOMS: atom_id res chain seq x y z
N MET A 1 17.27 -11.36 -43.81
CA MET A 1 15.89 -10.90 -44.11
C MET A 1 15.23 -10.52 -42.79
N ALA A 2 14.94 -9.22 -42.57
CA ALA A 2 14.33 -8.76 -41.32
C ALA A 2 12.80 -9.04 -41.32
N PRO A 3 12.19 -9.39 -40.18
CA PRO A 3 10.74 -9.63 -40.12
C PRO A 3 9.93 -8.36 -40.47
N PRO A 4 8.79 -8.50 -41.17
CA PRO A 4 7.97 -7.35 -41.53
C PRO A 4 7.41 -6.67 -40.27
N LYS A 5 7.54 -5.33 -40.21
CA LYS A 5 7.01 -4.52 -39.10
C LYS A 5 5.48 -4.52 -39.18
N LYS A 6 4.81 -4.99 -38.11
CA LYS A 6 3.34 -5.03 -37.98
C LYS A 6 2.64 -3.66 -38.12
N TYR A 7 3.35 -2.56 -37.88
CA TYR A 7 2.83 -1.21 -38.07
C TYR A 7 3.88 -0.38 -38.81
N LEU A 8 3.44 0.29 -39.87
CA LEU A 8 4.30 1.09 -40.75
C LEU A 8 4.70 2.42 -40.12
N THR A 9 3.86 2.96 -39.23
CA THR A 9 4.11 4.22 -38.50
C THR A 9 3.82 4.07 -37.01
N LEU A 10 4.47 4.92 -36.20
CA LEU A 10 4.26 4.95 -34.74
C LEU A 10 2.84 5.41 -34.38
N GLU A 11 2.27 6.29 -35.20
CA GLU A 11 0.89 6.76 -35.06
C GLU A 11 -0.14 5.65 -35.30
N ALA A 12 0.06 4.80 -36.33
CA ALA A 12 -0.79 3.64 -36.57
C ALA A 12 -0.77 2.63 -35.40
N LYS A 13 0.39 2.47 -34.75
CA LYS A 13 0.52 1.66 -33.54
C LYS A 13 -0.27 2.27 -32.38
N GLN A 14 -0.16 3.58 -32.15
CA GLN A 14 -0.89 4.27 -31.08
C GLN A 14 -2.41 4.22 -31.31
N GLN A 15 -2.86 4.42 -32.54
CA GLN A 15 -4.27 4.34 -32.88
C GLN A 15 -4.82 2.93 -32.67
N SER A 16 -4.10 1.90 -33.10
CA SER A 16 -4.48 0.49 -32.84
C SER A 16 -4.60 0.17 -31.35
N ILE A 17 -3.74 0.76 -30.50
CA ILE A 17 -3.83 0.59 -29.04
C ILE A 17 -5.08 1.28 -28.50
N ARG A 18 -5.37 2.52 -28.90
CA ARG A 18 -6.58 3.25 -28.48
C ARG A 18 -7.85 2.48 -28.84
N ASP A 19 -7.92 1.95 -30.07
CA ASP A 19 -9.09 1.21 -30.56
C ASP A 19 -9.27 -0.11 -29.81
N LYS A 20 -8.18 -0.84 -29.53
CA LYS A 20 -8.20 -2.06 -28.71
C LYS A 20 -8.65 -1.79 -27.28
N SER A 21 -8.13 -0.73 -26.65
CA SER A 21 -8.54 -0.34 -25.31
C SER A 21 -10.02 0.06 -25.28
N LYS A 22 -10.50 0.83 -26.27
CA LYS A 22 -11.91 1.20 -26.37
C LYS A 22 -12.82 -0.04 -26.49
N HIS A 23 -12.47 -0.98 -27.38
CA HIS A 23 -13.25 -2.19 -27.59
C HIS A 23 -13.24 -3.10 -26.34
N TYR A 24 -12.11 -3.20 -25.65
CA TYR A 24 -12.02 -3.90 -24.37
C TYR A 24 -12.92 -3.27 -23.30
N TYR A 25 -12.89 -1.94 -23.17
CA TYR A 25 -13.74 -1.23 -22.22
C TYR A 25 -15.22 -1.40 -22.52
N GLU A 26 -15.63 -1.39 -23.78
CA GLU A 26 -17.04 -1.65 -24.14
C GLU A 26 -17.46 -3.08 -23.81
N ARG A 27 -16.63 -4.07 -24.17
CA ARG A 27 -16.91 -5.49 -23.88
C ARG A 27 -17.03 -5.77 -22.37
N HIS A 28 -16.17 -5.16 -21.56
CA HIS A 28 -16.06 -5.45 -20.12
C HIS A 28 -16.71 -4.37 -19.24
N LYS A 29 -17.48 -3.44 -19.82
CA LYS A 29 -18.05 -2.29 -19.09
C LYS A 29 -18.86 -2.72 -17.87
N HIS A 30 -19.68 -3.76 -18.00
CA HIS A 30 -20.56 -4.26 -16.94
C HIS A 30 -19.77 -4.93 -15.81
N GLU A 31 -18.76 -5.73 -16.14
CA GLU A 31 -17.87 -6.36 -15.16
C GLU A 31 -17.04 -5.33 -14.41
N ILE A 32 -16.49 -4.34 -15.13
CA ILE A 32 -15.76 -3.21 -14.54
C ILE A 32 -16.68 -2.42 -13.60
N HIS A 33 -17.94 -2.20 -13.98
CA HIS A 33 -18.92 -1.54 -13.12
C HIS A 33 -19.25 -2.37 -11.87
N HIS A 34 -19.50 -3.67 -12.01
CA HIS A 34 -19.75 -4.57 -10.90
C HIS A 34 -18.57 -4.64 -9.93
N HIS A 35 -17.35 -4.74 -10.44
CA HIS A 35 -16.15 -4.76 -9.61
C HIS A 35 -15.94 -3.44 -8.87
N ARG A 36 -16.24 -2.30 -9.52
CA ARG A 36 -16.21 -0.98 -8.87
C ARG A 36 -17.28 -0.88 -7.79
N ALA A 37 -18.52 -1.29 -8.07
CA ALA A 37 -19.61 -1.29 -7.10
C ALA A 37 -19.28 -2.17 -5.89
N ALA A 38 -18.80 -3.39 -6.10
CA ALA A 38 -18.37 -4.30 -5.03
C ALA A 38 -17.20 -3.72 -4.21
N TYR A 39 -16.24 -3.05 -4.86
CA TYR A 39 -15.16 -2.36 -4.17
C TYR A 39 -15.66 -1.21 -3.29
N TYR A 40 -16.60 -0.39 -3.78
CA TYR A 40 -17.21 0.69 -3.00
C TYR A 40 -18.06 0.14 -1.84
N ASP A 41 -18.84 -0.92 -2.07
CA ASP A 41 -19.64 -1.58 -1.04
C ASP A 41 -18.76 -2.27 0.02
N ALA A 42 -17.65 -2.89 -0.36
CA ALA A 42 -16.71 -3.47 0.61
C ALA A 42 -16.04 -2.40 1.49
N ARG A 43 -15.87 -1.19 0.96
CA ARG A 43 -15.17 -0.08 1.64
C ARG A 43 -16.11 0.81 2.45
N HIS A 44 -17.40 0.88 2.09
CA HIS A 44 -18.38 1.77 2.71
C HIS A 44 -19.66 1.05 3.24
N GLY A 45 -19.87 -0.22 2.93
CA GLY A 45 -21.08 -0.99 3.23
C GLY A 45 -21.23 -1.50 4.66
N LYS A 46 -20.24 -1.31 5.55
CA LYS A 46 -20.36 -1.66 6.99
C LYS A 46 -21.19 -0.67 7.82
N LYS A 47 -22.05 0.14 7.20
CA LYS A 47 -23.08 0.95 7.89
C LYS A 47 -24.43 0.91 7.17
N SER A 48 -24.95 -0.27 6.84
CA SER A 48 -26.38 -0.40 6.50
C SER A 48 -26.81 -1.86 6.41
N ARG A 49 -27.17 -2.43 7.57
CA ARG A 49 -28.33 -3.32 7.76
C ARG A 49 -28.31 -3.88 9.19
N CYS A 50 -28.74 -3.03 10.13
CA CYS A 50 -29.57 -3.50 11.23
C CYS A 50 -30.74 -2.52 11.27
N SER A 51 -31.90 -3.00 10.82
CA SER A 51 -33.16 -2.31 11.01
C SER A 51 -33.55 -2.52 12.46
N GLU A 52 -33.26 -1.54 13.31
CA GLU A 52 -33.90 -1.45 14.61
C GLU A 52 -34.47 -0.04 14.76
N SER A 53 -35.79 -0.03 14.87
CA SER A 53 -36.66 1.14 14.83
C SER A 53 -36.40 2.04 16.02
N HIS A 54 -35.78 3.21 15.81
CA HIS A 54 -35.99 4.35 16.69
C HIS A 54 -36.09 5.65 15.88
N SER A 55 -37.21 6.33 16.15
CA SER A 55 -37.62 7.63 15.67
C SER A 55 -36.49 8.68 15.62
N GLY A 56 -36.24 9.24 14.45
CA GLY A 56 -35.31 10.36 14.28
C GLY A 56 -35.67 11.19 13.05
N ALA A 57 -36.03 12.45 13.29
CA ALA A 57 -36.56 13.43 12.34
C ALA A 57 -35.92 13.41 10.93
N ARG A 58 -36.75 13.21 9.90
CA ARG A 58 -36.40 13.49 8.50
C ARG A 58 -36.21 14.99 8.30
N LYS A 59 -34.96 15.47 8.29
CA LYS A 59 -34.62 16.79 7.75
C LYS A 59 -34.68 16.73 6.22
N ARG A 60 -35.74 17.28 5.63
CA ARG A 60 -35.77 17.60 4.20
C ARG A 60 -35.09 18.97 4.01
N SER A 61 -33.91 18.99 3.40
CA SER A 61 -33.29 20.21 2.90
C SER A 61 -33.84 20.53 1.51
N HIS A 62 -34.39 21.73 1.34
CA HIS A 62 -34.78 22.22 0.02
C HIS A 62 -33.67 23.13 -0.51
N VAL A 63 -33.04 22.74 -1.62
CA VAL A 63 -32.01 23.54 -2.29
C VAL A 63 -32.68 24.38 -3.37
N LYS A 64 -32.56 25.71 -3.28
CA LYS A 64 -32.81 26.61 -4.42
C LYS A 64 -31.54 27.40 -4.73
N ARG A 65 -31.17 27.45 -6.01
CA ARG A 65 -30.08 28.29 -6.53
C ARG A 65 -30.50 29.76 -6.46
N VAL A 66 -29.61 30.60 -5.93
CA VAL A 66 -29.70 32.05 -6.08
C VAL A 66 -28.65 32.49 -7.10
N GLY A 67 -29.09 32.82 -8.32
CA GLY A 67 -28.26 33.53 -9.30
C GLY A 67 -27.04 32.78 -9.88
N LYS A 68 -26.23 33.52 -10.66
CA LYS A 68 -25.12 33.02 -11.51
C LYS A 68 -23.75 32.95 -10.80
N THR A 69 -23.68 32.57 -9.53
CA THR A 69 -22.40 32.34 -8.83
C THR A 69 -22.45 31.08 -7.95
N ASN A 70 -21.34 30.34 -7.88
CA ASN A 70 -21.21 29.02 -7.23
C ASN A 70 -21.02 29.12 -5.70
N ALA A 71 -21.87 29.89 -5.01
CA ALA A 71 -21.90 29.92 -3.55
C ALA A 71 -23.19 29.28 -3.03
N LEU A 72 -23.07 28.24 -2.20
CA LEU A 72 -24.20 27.61 -1.52
C LEU A 72 -24.39 28.28 -0.16
N GLN A 73 -25.49 29.01 0.03
CA GLN A 73 -25.87 29.59 1.32
C GLN A 73 -26.91 28.69 2.00
N ILE A 74 -26.53 28.02 3.09
CA ILE A 74 -27.43 27.22 3.91
C ILE A 74 -28.05 28.15 4.95
N GLN A 75 -29.27 28.63 4.71
CA GLN A 75 -30.04 29.34 5.74
C GLN A 75 -30.86 28.33 6.55
N THR A 76 -30.48 28.17 7.82
CA THR A 76 -31.28 27.41 8.80
C THR A 76 -32.26 28.37 9.44
N ILE A 77 -33.51 28.43 8.95
CA ILE A 77 -34.57 29.23 9.57
C ILE A 77 -35.25 28.37 10.64
N SER A 78 -34.92 28.56 11.91
CA SER A 78 -35.72 28.02 13.02
C SER A 78 -36.91 28.94 13.27
N ARG A 79 -38.09 28.52 12.83
CA ARG A 79 -39.36 29.11 13.29
C ARG A 79 -39.64 28.62 14.71
N ALA A 80 -39.43 29.48 15.70
CA ALA A 80 -40.01 29.33 17.02
C ALA A 80 -40.86 30.58 17.30
N THR A 81 -42.17 30.39 17.33
CA THR A 81 -43.16 31.41 17.64
C THR A 81 -43.37 31.52 19.15
N VAL A 82 -43.26 32.76 19.66
CA VAL A 82 -44.01 33.39 20.76
C VAL A 82 -43.66 33.01 22.22
N HIS A 83 -43.00 33.94 22.94
CA HIS A 83 -43.63 34.80 23.96
C HIS A 83 -42.58 35.78 24.54
N TYR A 84 -42.83 37.10 24.46
CA TYR A 84 -42.11 38.12 25.23
C TYR A 84 -42.75 38.27 26.61
N PRO A 85 -41.93 38.49 27.66
CA PRO A 85 -42.01 39.81 28.31
C PRO A 85 -40.64 40.43 28.69
N LYS A 86 -40.62 41.76 28.54
CA LYS A 86 -39.81 42.82 29.19
C LYS A 86 -38.47 42.45 29.89
N SER A 87 -37.41 42.96 29.25
CA SER A 87 -36.28 43.73 29.80
C SER A 87 -35.93 43.60 31.29
N THR A 88 -34.79 42.96 31.57
CA THR A 88 -33.86 43.45 32.61
C THR A 88 -32.41 43.23 32.12
N LYS A 89 -31.60 44.28 32.14
CA LYS A 89 -30.18 44.24 31.75
C LYS A 89 -29.40 43.35 32.72
N VAL A 90 -28.88 42.21 32.26
CA VAL A 90 -27.91 41.39 33.00
C VAL A 90 -26.61 41.40 32.20
N LYS A 91 -25.51 41.86 32.83
CA LYS A 91 -24.14 41.75 32.32
C LYS A 91 -23.83 40.26 32.12
N LEU A 92 -23.83 39.81 30.87
CA LEU A 92 -23.44 38.45 30.50
C LEU A 92 -21.91 38.38 30.52
N VAL A 93 -21.35 37.86 31.62
CA VAL A 93 -19.96 37.38 31.62
C VAL A 93 -19.94 36.17 30.70
N SER A 94 -19.29 36.32 29.54
CA SER A 94 -19.11 35.24 28.57
C SER A 94 -18.37 34.06 29.24
N PRO A 95 -18.89 32.83 29.16
CA PRO A 95 -18.18 31.66 29.65
C PRO A 95 -16.86 31.50 28.87
N PRO A 96 -15.79 30.99 29.50
CA PRO A 96 -14.53 30.74 28.82
C PRO A 96 -14.77 29.83 27.60
N PRO A 97 -14.05 30.03 26.48
CA PRO A 97 -14.20 29.21 25.29
C PRO A 97 -13.98 27.73 25.64
N PRO A 98 -14.77 26.81 25.07
CA PRO A 98 -14.59 25.38 25.31
C PRO A 98 -13.16 24.97 24.95
N PRO A 99 -12.54 24.06 25.71
CA PRO A 99 -11.20 23.58 25.40
C PRO A 99 -11.18 23.01 23.99
N PRO A 100 -10.12 23.27 23.21
CA PRO A 100 -9.99 22.72 21.87
C PRO A 100 -10.08 21.19 21.94
N PRO A 101 -10.74 20.54 20.95
CA PRO A 101 -10.82 19.09 20.91
C PRO A 101 -9.40 18.49 20.92
N PRO A 102 -9.18 17.36 21.63
CA PRO A 102 -7.88 16.73 21.68
C PRO A 102 -7.42 16.41 20.26
N LEU A 103 -6.22 16.90 19.92
CA LEU A 103 -5.56 16.55 18.66
C LEU A 103 -5.46 15.02 18.57
N PRO A 104 -5.75 14.42 17.40
CA PRO A 104 -5.55 12.98 17.22
C PRO A 104 -4.08 12.66 17.52
N ALA A 105 -3.85 11.70 18.42
CA ALA A 105 -2.51 11.31 18.82
C ALA A 105 -1.69 10.92 17.58
N ASP A 106 -0.45 11.41 17.48
CA ASP A 106 0.46 11.01 16.40
C ASP A 106 0.68 9.49 16.50
N VAL A 107 0.19 8.75 15.51
CA VAL A 107 0.29 7.29 15.45
C VAL A 107 1.61 6.87 14.80
N PHE A 108 2.33 7.80 14.17
CA PHE A 108 3.57 7.52 13.46
C PHE A 108 4.68 6.92 14.35
N PRO A 109 4.90 7.38 15.60
CA PRO A 109 5.90 6.77 16.48
C PRO A 109 5.67 5.27 16.68
N LYS A 110 4.42 4.84 16.84
CA LYS A 110 4.07 3.42 17.00
C LYS A 110 4.45 2.60 15.76
N LEU A 111 4.19 3.13 14.56
CA LEU A 111 4.59 2.48 13.31
C LEU A 111 6.11 2.37 13.15
N SER A 112 6.84 3.41 13.59
CA SER A 112 8.30 3.38 13.59
C SER A 112 8.82 2.32 14.56
N ASP A 113 8.22 2.18 15.74
CA ASP A 113 8.61 1.16 16.71
C ASP A 113 8.32 -0.26 16.18
N GLU A 114 7.15 -0.48 15.58
CA GLU A 114 6.82 -1.74 14.89
C GLU A 114 7.81 -2.06 13.77
N ALA A 115 8.20 -1.06 12.96
CA ALA A 115 9.18 -1.23 11.91
C ALA A 115 10.56 -1.61 12.46
N LYS A 116 11.00 -1.00 13.57
CA LYS A 116 12.26 -1.32 14.25
C LYS A 116 12.26 -2.74 14.79
N VAL A 117 11.17 -3.17 15.42
CA VAL A 117 11.03 -4.56 15.89
C VAL A 117 11.17 -5.53 14.72
N LEU A 118 10.45 -5.29 13.62
CA LEU A 118 10.55 -6.15 12.44
C LEU A 118 11.96 -6.16 11.83
N ARG A 119 12.67 -5.03 11.88
CA ARG A 119 14.06 -4.93 11.44
C ARG A 119 14.99 -5.75 12.32
N ASN A 120 14.83 -5.66 13.63
CA ASN A 120 15.61 -6.48 14.56
C ASN A 120 15.35 -7.98 14.35
N ASP A 121 14.09 -8.36 14.10
CA ASP A 121 13.73 -9.76 13.77
C ASP A 121 14.36 -10.21 12.45
N PHE A 122 14.38 -9.34 11.44
CA PHE A 122 15.06 -9.61 10.18
C PHE A 122 16.57 -9.75 10.36
N ASP A 123 17.20 -8.86 11.14
CA ASP A 123 18.63 -8.92 11.43
C ASP A 123 18.97 -10.20 12.22
N TYR A 124 18.12 -10.60 13.16
CA TYR A 124 18.25 -11.88 13.86
C TYR A 124 18.11 -13.07 12.90
N PHE A 125 17.15 -13.03 11.96
CA PHE A 125 16.94 -14.06 10.96
C PHE A 125 18.17 -14.26 10.05
N ILE A 126 18.81 -13.17 9.61
CA ILE A 126 20.06 -13.25 8.85
C ILE A 126 21.29 -13.51 9.74
N GLY A 127 21.10 -13.73 11.04
CA GLY A 127 22.15 -14.06 12.01
C GLY A 127 23.08 -12.89 12.36
N GLY A 128 22.59 -11.66 12.26
CA GLY A 128 23.38 -10.44 12.44
C GLY A 128 24.45 -10.23 11.38
N MET A 129 24.43 -11.00 10.30
CA MET A 129 25.39 -10.92 9.21
C MET A 129 25.01 -9.82 8.22
N SER A 130 25.98 -9.31 7.47
CA SER A 130 25.67 -8.49 6.30
C SER A 130 24.91 -9.30 5.25
N LEU A 131 24.10 -8.64 4.43
CA LEU A 131 23.30 -9.33 3.41
C LEU A 131 24.15 -10.17 2.45
N THR A 132 25.31 -9.65 2.03
CA THR A 132 26.26 -10.40 1.19
C THR A 132 26.79 -11.65 1.90
N SER A 133 27.08 -11.57 3.20
CA SER A 133 27.52 -12.73 3.99
C SER A 133 26.41 -13.76 4.15
N PHE A 134 25.17 -13.32 4.37
CA PHE A 134 24.00 -14.18 4.38
C PHE A 134 23.82 -14.94 3.05
N ILE A 135 23.91 -14.26 1.90
CA ILE A 135 23.86 -14.91 0.58
C ILE A 135 25.00 -15.92 0.40
N LYS A 136 26.23 -15.55 0.74
CA LYS A 136 27.38 -16.47 0.66
C LYS A 136 27.18 -17.70 1.53
N HIS A 137 26.57 -17.55 2.71
CA HIS A 137 26.23 -18.65 3.59
C HIS A 137 25.21 -19.61 2.96
N LEU A 138 24.16 -19.08 2.31
CA LEU A 138 23.18 -19.90 1.58
C LEU A 138 23.83 -20.66 0.41
N LEU A 139 24.65 -19.98 -0.39
CA LEU A 139 25.39 -20.61 -1.49
C LEU A 139 26.34 -21.70 -0.97
N LYS A 140 27.06 -21.45 0.13
CA LYS A 140 27.93 -22.44 0.77
C LYS A 140 27.15 -23.67 1.22
N LYS A 141 25.93 -23.50 1.77
CA LYS A 141 25.04 -24.62 2.11
C LYS A 141 24.62 -25.41 0.87
N TYR A 142 24.24 -24.73 -0.20
CA TYR A 142 23.76 -25.36 -1.44
C TYR A 142 24.86 -26.16 -2.17
N PHE A 143 26.08 -25.62 -2.23
CA PHE A 143 27.20 -26.27 -2.90
C PHE A 143 27.96 -27.29 -2.04
N ARG A 144 27.59 -27.47 -0.77
CA ARG A 144 28.34 -28.30 0.18
C ARG A 144 28.38 -29.77 -0.25
N SER A 145 29.50 -30.17 -0.84
CA SER A 145 29.77 -31.48 -1.45
C SER A 145 29.56 -32.65 -0.50
N ASP A 146 29.92 -32.46 0.77
CA ASP A 146 29.91 -33.55 1.77
C ASP A 146 28.52 -33.76 2.39
N SER A 147 27.51 -33.02 1.92
CA SER A 147 26.15 -33.14 2.44
C SER A 147 25.26 -33.89 1.47
N LYS A 148 24.41 -34.77 2.01
CA LYS A 148 23.27 -35.36 1.28
C LYS A 148 22.28 -34.30 0.73
N ARG A 149 22.47 -33.04 1.12
CA ARG A 149 21.67 -31.89 0.73
C ARG A 149 22.30 -31.03 -0.37
N GLN A 150 23.41 -31.47 -0.98
CA GLN A 150 24.00 -30.75 -2.11
C GLN A 150 22.97 -30.58 -3.23
N GLY A 151 22.85 -29.36 -3.75
CA GLY A 151 21.90 -29.08 -4.83
C GLY A 151 20.43 -29.10 -4.40
N GLN A 152 20.11 -29.26 -3.12
CA GLN A 152 18.72 -29.20 -2.68
C GLN A 152 18.21 -27.76 -2.70
N ILE A 153 17.19 -27.52 -3.51
CA ILE A 153 16.59 -26.20 -3.65
C ILE A 153 15.92 -25.70 -2.36
N ALA A 154 15.54 -26.63 -1.47
CA ALA A 154 14.98 -26.33 -0.15
C ALA A 154 15.87 -25.37 0.68
N VAL A 155 17.20 -25.35 0.41
CA VAL A 155 18.15 -24.40 1.01
C VAL A 155 17.74 -22.94 0.78
N PHE A 156 17.03 -22.64 -0.31
CA PHE A 156 16.57 -21.29 -0.64
C PHE A 156 15.08 -21.09 -0.38
N VAL A 157 14.27 -22.15 -0.40
CA VAL A 157 12.80 -22.05 -0.21
C VAL A 157 12.47 -21.58 1.20
N GLU A 158 12.99 -22.25 2.25
CA GLU A 158 12.67 -21.86 3.63
C GLU A 158 13.08 -20.41 3.93
N PRO A 159 14.30 -19.95 3.55
CA PRO A 159 14.64 -18.54 3.72
C PRO A 159 13.77 -17.58 2.91
N LEU A 160 13.36 -17.95 1.68
CA LEU A 160 12.50 -17.10 0.87
C LEU A 160 11.12 -16.90 1.49
N ASP A 161 10.52 -17.94 2.04
CA ASP A 161 9.21 -17.85 2.69
C ASP A 161 9.24 -16.86 3.86
N GLU A 162 10.29 -16.93 4.70
CA GLU A 162 10.48 -15.97 5.79
C GLU A 162 10.76 -14.55 5.28
N LEU A 163 11.59 -14.40 4.23
CA LEU A 163 11.84 -13.10 3.62
C LEU A 163 10.57 -12.46 3.04
N TYR A 164 9.69 -13.25 2.41
CA TYR A 164 8.39 -12.77 1.95
C TYR A 164 7.48 -12.38 3.11
N ARG A 165 7.53 -13.10 4.23
CA ARG A 165 6.82 -12.73 5.45
C ARG A 165 7.27 -11.36 5.95
N PHE A 166 8.58 -11.14 6.04
CA PHE A 166 9.15 -9.84 6.42
C PHE A 166 8.74 -8.74 5.43
N GLN A 167 8.88 -8.99 4.13
CA GLN A 167 8.53 -8.01 3.10
C GLN A 167 7.05 -7.61 3.16
N LYS A 168 6.16 -8.59 3.34
CA LYS A 168 4.71 -8.36 3.47
C LYS A 168 4.39 -7.56 4.72
N SER A 169 4.91 -7.96 5.87
CA SER A 169 4.68 -7.27 7.14
C SER A 169 5.20 -5.83 7.09
N TYR A 170 6.41 -5.61 6.57
CA TYR A 170 6.96 -4.26 6.41
C TYR A 170 6.15 -3.44 5.41
N GLY A 171 5.72 -4.05 4.30
CA GLY A 171 4.85 -3.42 3.30
C GLY A 171 3.52 -2.95 3.90
N CYS A 172 2.93 -3.68 4.86
CA CYS A 172 1.76 -3.23 5.60
C CYS A 172 2.04 -1.95 6.40
N ILE A 173 3.19 -1.88 7.08
CA ILE A 173 3.61 -0.69 7.86
C ILE A 173 3.82 0.51 6.93
N ILE A 174 4.49 0.32 5.79
CA ILE A 174 4.68 1.37 4.77
C ILE A 174 3.34 1.85 4.20
N ALA A 175 2.43 0.93 3.87
CA ALA A 175 1.10 1.30 3.38
C ALA A 175 0.28 2.05 4.45
N GLN A 176 0.45 1.72 5.72
CA GLN A 176 -0.24 2.41 6.82
C GLN A 176 0.34 3.80 7.07
N SER A 177 1.67 3.96 7.06
CA SER A 177 2.30 5.28 7.19
C SER A 177 1.89 6.21 6.05
N LEU A 178 1.83 5.70 4.81
CA LEU A 178 1.35 6.46 3.65
C LEU A 178 -0.12 6.90 3.80
N ARG A 179 -0.98 6.09 4.43
CA ARG A 179 -2.38 6.45 4.66
C ARG A 179 -2.56 7.52 5.74
N ILE A 180 -1.69 7.54 6.74
CA ILE A 180 -1.79 8.45 7.89
C ILE A 180 -1.21 9.82 7.54
N GLU A 181 -0.01 9.86 6.95
CA GLU A 181 0.73 11.11 6.76
C GLU A 181 0.94 11.46 5.27
N GLY A 182 0.72 10.52 4.35
CA GLY A 182 1.11 10.69 2.95
C GLY A 182 2.62 10.51 2.74
N PRO A 183 3.15 10.90 1.57
CA PRO A 183 4.58 10.80 1.24
C PRO A 183 5.38 11.88 2.00
N SER A 184 5.54 11.70 3.30
CA SER A 184 6.31 12.58 4.19
C SER A 184 7.79 12.18 4.23
N ALA A 185 8.66 13.06 4.75
CA ALA A 185 10.06 12.71 5.00
C ALA A 185 10.21 11.51 5.95
N ARG A 186 9.32 11.39 6.94
CA ARG A 186 9.31 10.26 7.88
C ARG A 186 8.91 8.96 7.18
N HIS A 187 7.91 9.02 6.30
CA HIS A 187 7.53 7.87 5.46
C HIS A 187 8.66 7.42 4.55
N LEU A 188 9.35 8.36 3.87
CA LEU A 188 10.48 8.04 3.00
C LEU A 188 11.65 7.42 3.79
N ALA A 189 11.95 7.93 4.98
CA ALA A 189 12.96 7.33 5.85
C ALA A 189 12.59 5.89 6.23
N LEU A 190 11.33 5.65 6.58
CA LEU A 190 10.80 4.32 6.88
C LEU A 190 10.90 3.38 5.67
N GLU A 191 10.54 3.84 4.47
CA GLU A 191 10.68 3.04 3.24
C GLU A 191 12.15 2.71 2.96
N GLN A 192 13.05 3.68 3.17
CA GLN A 192 14.47 3.53 2.95
C GLN A 192 15.09 2.53 3.93
N GLU A 193 14.66 2.52 5.19
CA GLU A 193 15.00 1.48 6.15
C GLU A 193 14.58 0.11 5.59
N GLY A 194 13.33 -0.07 5.16
CA GLY A 194 12.81 -1.32 4.60
C GLY A 194 13.57 -1.91 3.40
N GLN A 195 14.38 -1.12 2.69
CA GLN A 195 15.03 -1.55 1.45
C GLN A 195 15.89 -2.81 1.60
N SER A 196 16.55 -3.03 2.74
CA SER A 196 17.42 -4.21 2.89
C SER A 196 16.65 -5.53 2.84
N ILE A 197 15.40 -5.55 3.34
CA ILE A 197 14.50 -6.71 3.27
C ILE A 197 14.14 -6.98 1.80
N GLY A 198 13.77 -5.94 1.05
CA GLY A 198 13.47 -6.05 -0.38
C GLY A 198 14.67 -6.52 -1.21
N ARG A 199 15.88 -6.03 -0.90
CA ARG A 199 17.12 -6.49 -1.55
C ARG A 199 17.40 -7.96 -1.21
N ALA A 200 17.16 -8.38 0.02
CA ALA A 200 17.35 -9.77 0.42
C ALA A 200 16.44 -10.71 -0.37
N VAL A 201 15.15 -10.37 -0.48
CA VAL A 201 14.19 -11.09 -1.32
C VAL A 201 14.69 -11.17 -2.76
N GLU A 202 15.02 -10.03 -3.38
CA GLU A 202 15.50 -9.96 -4.77
C GLU A 202 16.72 -10.87 -4.99
N TRP A 203 17.69 -10.83 -4.09
CA TRP A 203 18.94 -11.58 -4.23
C TRP A 203 18.75 -13.08 -4.05
N VAL A 204 17.94 -13.50 -3.08
CA VAL A 204 17.67 -14.92 -2.86
C VAL A 204 16.75 -15.46 -3.95
N GLU A 205 15.78 -14.68 -4.44
CA GLU A 205 14.92 -15.08 -5.56
C GLU A 205 15.72 -15.33 -6.84
N ASP A 206 16.65 -14.42 -7.16
CA ASP A 206 17.49 -14.55 -8.36
C ASP A 206 18.36 -15.82 -8.30
N ILE A 207 18.94 -16.11 -7.13
CA ILE A 207 19.69 -17.35 -6.89
C ILE A 207 18.78 -18.57 -6.99
N TRP A 208 17.62 -18.54 -6.35
CA TRP A 208 16.66 -19.63 -6.39
C TRP A 208 16.23 -19.94 -7.82
N ARG A 209 15.91 -18.92 -8.64
CA ARG A 209 15.57 -19.08 -10.06
C ARG A 209 16.67 -19.81 -10.82
N CYS A 210 17.94 -19.43 -10.63
CA CYS A 210 19.05 -20.14 -11.27
C CYS A 210 19.28 -21.55 -10.69
N ALA A 211 18.91 -21.78 -9.43
CA ALA A 211 19.06 -23.08 -8.76
C ALA A 211 17.98 -24.09 -9.18
N ILE A 212 16.79 -23.64 -9.60
CA ILE A 212 15.72 -24.52 -10.16
C ILE A 212 16.26 -25.32 -11.35
N ASP A 213 17.05 -24.68 -12.21
CA ASP A 213 17.64 -25.32 -13.38
C ASP A 213 18.81 -26.26 -13.01
N GLY A 214 19.15 -26.37 -11.72
CA GLY A 214 20.14 -27.30 -11.18
C GLY A 214 21.48 -26.67 -10.79
N LEU A 215 22.30 -27.47 -10.11
CA LEU A 215 23.59 -27.09 -9.55
C LEU A 215 24.55 -26.45 -10.59
N GLY A 216 24.61 -27.02 -11.79
CA GLY A 216 25.49 -26.56 -12.87
C GLY A 216 25.14 -25.16 -13.36
N ASN A 217 23.85 -24.87 -13.53
CA ASN A 217 23.36 -23.57 -13.99
C ASN A 217 23.66 -22.48 -12.96
N LEU A 218 23.38 -22.75 -11.68
CA LEU A 218 23.74 -21.81 -10.62
C LEU A 218 25.25 -21.53 -10.57
N ARG A 219 26.08 -22.57 -10.72
CA ARG A 219 27.55 -22.43 -10.73
C ARG A 219 28.03 -21.59 -11.91
N LEU A 220 27.48 -21.82 -13.10
CA LEU A 220 27.79 -21.05 -14.30
C LEU A 220 27.40 -19.58 -14.13
N ALA A 221 26.19 -19.31 -13.66
CA ALA A 221 25.68 -17.96 -13.45
C ALA A 221 26.50 -17.20 -12.37
N TYR A 222 26.87 -17.87 -11.27
CA TYR A 222 27.74 -17.30 -10.24
C TYR A 222 29.13 -16.94 -10.78
N ASN A 223 29.76 -17.85 -11.52
CA ASN A 223 31.09 -17.62 -12.10
C ASN A 223 31.09 -16.51 -13.15
N ARG A 224 30.01 -16.38 -13.91
CA ARG A 224 29.81 -15.32 -14.91
C ARG A 224 29.35 -13.99 -14.30
N LYS A 225 29.23 -13.89 -12.97
CA LYS A 225 28.75 -12.70 -12.24
C LYS A 225 27.37 -12.21 -12.68
N LEU A 226 26.48 -13.13 -13.01
CA LEU A 226 25.14 -12.79 -13.53
C LEU A 226 24.11 -12.53 -12.42
N MET A 227 24.44 -12.84 -11.16
CA MET A 227 23.52 -12.67 -10.04
C MET A 227 23.26 -11.20 -9.71
N ALA A 228 22.04 -10.87 -9.30
CA ALA A 228 21.60 -9.52 -8.95
C ALA A 228 22.51 -8.85 -7.91
N TRP A 229 22.97 -9.62 -6.92
CA TRP A 229 23.88 -9.12 -5.88
C TRP A 229 25.32 -8.92 -6.36
N GLN A 230 25.75 -9.58 -7.44
CA GLN A 230 27.09 -9.43 -8.01
C GLN A 230 27.18 -8.25 -9.00
N ARG A 231 26.05 -7.81 -9.54
CA ARG A 231 25.97 -6.68 -10.49
C ARG A 231 25.94 -5.31 -9.82
N ARG A 232 25.69 -5.27 -8.50
CA ARG A 232 25.49 -4.05 -7.70
C ARG A 232 26.62 -3.78 -6.70
N VAL A 233 27.66 -4.61 -6.71
CA VAL A 233 28.89 -4.48 -5.90
C VAL A 233 30.04 -4.18 -6.85
#